data_AF-A0A536ZDL4-F1
#
_entry.id   AF-A0A536ZDL4-F1
#
_cell.length_a   1.000
_cell.length_b   1.000
_cell.length_c   1.000
_cell.angle_alpha   90.00
_cell.angle_beta   90.00
_cell.angle_gamma   90.00
#
_symmetry.space_group_name_H-M   'P 1'
#
loop_
_entity.id
_entity.type
_entity.pdbx_description
1 polymer ?
#
loop_
_entity_poly.entity_id
_entity_poly.type
_entity_poly.pdbx_seq_one_letter_code
_entity_poly.pdbx_strand_id
1 'polypeptide(L)'
;MRYRNDPYGTRLPIKLDPTTNGEFAPVPLSPVHHHARKLAQDAASRQPRRMGLTRRAFLVSACGAATTLLAMNAAYAASGRRGGYYDLPGESALDMQLARSALDRQEFIFDVQGHFVNPTGAWTRALPPGAQPLKSFTELKGCSAASAPGLGYLQCLGSDAFIKDIFLDSDTDLVVLSFVPSTRKGEPLTIEEAAATVAIVERMEGTHRVLLHGRVNPNQAGDLEGMDELAARYPIAAWKTYTQWGPEGRGFFLDDDAGLAMIEKARKLGIRNIAIHKGLPFGPESYAHSTCVDVGRVAKRYPDVNFLIYHSGFVTGKSEGPYDPQRSDGIDALVTSLRENNLKPGSNVYAELGSTWRFLMRDPDAAAHALGKLFKHVGEDNVLWGTDSIWYGSPQDQIQAFRTFQISDALAAKHGYS
;
A
#
# COMPACT_ATOMS: atom_id res chain seq x y z
N MET A 1 -13.64 -19.57 -18.39
CA MET A 1 -12.32 -19.56 -19.05
C MET A 1 -11.24 -19.32 -18.00
N ARG A 2 -10.22 -20.18 -17.94
CA ARG A 2 -9.19 -20.22 -16.87
C ARG A 2 -8.25 -18.99 -16.79
N TYR A 3 -8.29 -18.08 -17.78
CA TYR A 3 -7.38 -16.93 -17.90
C TYR A 3 -8.10 -15.60 -18.19
N ARG A 4 -9.25 -15.35 -17.53
CA ARG A 4 -10.13 -14.19 -17.83
C ARG A 4 -9.43 -12.83 -17.64
N ASN A 5 -8.41 -12.76 -16.78
CA ASN A 5 -7.71 -11.53 -16.42
C ASN A 5 -6.51 -11.20 -17.33
N ASP A 6 -6.03 -12.14 -18.17
CA ASP A 6 -4.98 -11.90 -19.16
C ASP A 6 -5.23 -12.72 -20.43
N PRO A 7 -6.21 -12.29 -21.27
CA PRO A 7 -6.55 -13.02 -22.49
C PRO A 7 -5.36 -13.11 -23.47
N TYR A 8 -4.41 -12.17 -23.39
CA TYR A 8 -3.29 -12.08 -24.33
C TYR A 8 -1.99 -12.71 -23.81
N GLY A 9 -1.91 -13.08 -22.52
CA GLY A 9 -0.69 -13.67 -21.93
C GLY A 9 0.46 -12.66 -21.87
N THR A 10 0.16 -11.38 -21.71
CA THR A 10 1.15 -10.28 -21.72
C THR A 10 1.40 -9.70 -20.34
N ARG A 11 0.60 -10.04 -19.32
CA ARG A 11 0.76 -9.53 -17.97
C ARG A 11 1.79 -10.38 -17.23
N LEU A 12 2.81 -9.71 -16.71
CA LEU A 12 3.78 -10.36 -15.83
C LEU A 12 3.12 -10.60 -14.46
N PRO A 13 3.37 -11.75 -13.81
CA PRO A 13 2.85 -12.00 -12.47
C PRO A 13 3.36 -11.01 -11.42
N ILE A 14 4.59 -10.48 -11.57
CA ILE A 14 5.07 -9.36 -10.75
C ILE A 14 4.94 -8.05 -11.53
N LYS A 15 4.18 -7.09 -10.99
CA LYS A 15 3.80 -5.87 -11.70
C LYS A 15 4.92 -4.81 -11.68
N LEU A 16 5.64 -4.70 -12.80
CA LEU A 16 6.56 -3.60 -13.08
C LEU A 16 5.89 -2.52 -13.94
N ASP A 17 4.96 -1.75 -13.40
CA ASP A 17 4.10 -0.82 -14.17
C ASP A 17 3.86 0.54 -13.49
N PRO A 18 3.24 1.52 -14.18
CA PRO A 18 3.03 2.87 -13.65
C PRO A 18 1.72 3.00 -12.83
N THR A 19 1.07 1.90 -12.45
CA THR A 19 -0.20 1.95 -11.71
C THR A 19 -0.04 2.77 -10.42
N THR A 20 -1.04 3.58 -10.11
CA THR A 20 -1.09 4.49 -8.95
C THR A 20 -2.21 4.10 -8.02
N ASN A 21 -2.16 4.55 -6.76
CA ASN A 21 -3.17 4.27 -5.74
C ASN A 21 -4.40 5.17 -5.83
N GLY A 22 -4.64 5.81 -6.97
CA GLY A 22 -5.78 6.71 -7.13
C GLY A 22 -5.69 8.07 -6.44
N GLU A 23 -4.75 8.25 -5.51
CA GLU A 23 -4.60 9.48 -4.74
C GLU A 23 -3.69 10.51 -5.43
N PHE A 24 -2.84 10.07 -6.36
CA PHE A 24 -1.95 10.92 -7.13
C PHE A 24 -1.76 10.40 -8.57
N ALA A 25 -1.15 11.22 -9.43
CA ALA A 25 -0.93 10.89 -10.84
C ALA A 25 0.00 9.68 -11.05
N PRO A 26 -0.25 8.80 -12.05
CA PRO A 26 0.65 7.70 -12.41
C PRO A 26 2.10 8.14 -12.62
N VAL A 27 3.04 7.41 -12.03
CA VAL A 27 4.48 7.72 -12.13
C VAL A 27 5.11 6.90 -13.25
N PRO A 28 5.71 7.53 -14.27
CA PRO A 28 6.35 6.83 -15.38
C PRO A 28 7.49 5.91 -14.92
N LEU A 29 7.73 4.84 -15.69
CA LEU A 29 8.85 3.96 -15.45
C LEU A 29 10.15 4.56 -15.99
N SER A 30 11.21 4.48 -15.19
CA SER A 30 12.58 4.76 -15.65
C SER A 30 13.06 3.74 -16.70
N PRO A 31 14.06 4.07 -17.53
CA PRO A 31 14.58 3.16 -18.56
C PRO A 31 15.01 1.77 -18.04
N VAL A 32 15.52 1.68 -16.81
CA VAL A 32 15.94 0.40 -16.25
C VAL A 32 14.75 -0.52 -15.94
N HIS A 33 13.60 0.03 -15.52
CA HIS A 33 12.39 -0.79 -15.28
C HIS A 33 11.81 -1.30 -16.62
N HIS A 34 11.92 -0.52 -17.69
CA HIS A 34 11.59 -1.00 -19.04
C HIS A 34 12.52 -2.13 -19.48
N HIS A 35 13.81 -2.05 -19.17
CA HIS A 35 14.76 -3.12 -19.44
C HIS A 35 14.43 -4.39 -18.64
N ALA A 36 14.17 -4.28 -17.34
CA ALA A 36 13.74 -5.37 -16.47
C ALA A 36 12.47 -6.05 -16.99
N ARG A 37 11.46 -5.24 -17.34
CA ARG A 37 10.21 -5.73 -17.93
C ARG A 37 10.47 -6.49 -19.23
N LYS A 38 11.32 -5.97 -20.12
CA LYS A 38 11.66 -6.66 -21.38
C LYS A 38 12.32 -8.01 -21.11
N LEU A 39 13.31 -8.06 -20.22
CA LEU A 39 13.99 -9.31 -19.86
C LEU A 39 13.01 -10.35 -19.29
N ALA A 40 12.07 -9.92 -18.44
CA ALA A 40 11.04 -10.80 -17.90
C ALA A 40 10.10 -11.33 -18.99
N GLN A 41 9.67 -10.47 -19.92
CA GLN A 41 8.80 -10.85 -21.04
C GLN A 41 9.49 -11.85 -21.99
N ASP A 42 10.76 -11.63 -22.30
CA ASP A 42 11.58 -12.49 -23.13
C ASP A 42 11.83 -13.85 -22.46
N ALA A 43 12.10 -13.86 -21.15
CA ALA A 43 12.24 -15.08 -20.36
C ALA A 43 10.94 -15.89 -20.33
N ALA A 44 9.82 -15.24 -20.02
CA ALA A 44 8.48 -15.85 -20.02
C ALA A 44 8.02 -16.32 -21.41
N SER A 45 8.69 -15.93 -22.50
CA SER A 45 8.44 -16.46 -23.85
C SER A 45 9.21 -17.74 -24.14
N ARG A 46 10.37 -17.92 -23.49
CA ARG A 46 11.30 -19.03 -23.72
C ARG A 46 11.11 -20.20 -22.75
N GLN A 47 10.98 -19.91 -21.46
CA GLN A 47 10.91 -20.92 -20.41
C GLN A 47 9.68 -21.85 -20.48
N PRO A 48 8.46 -21.39 -20.80
CA PRO A 48 7.29 -22.29 -20.84
C PRO A 48 7.49 -23.50 -21.75
N ARG A 49 8.18 -23.31 -22.88
CA ARG A 49 8.48 -24.39 -23.84
C ARG A 49 9.34 -25.50 -23.24
N ARG A 50 10.25 -25.14 -22.32
CA ARG A 50 11.12 -26.10 -21.62
C ARG A 50 10.36 -26.92 -20.57
N MET A 51 9.21 -26.42 -20.12
CA MET A 51 8.36 -27.08 -19.12
C MET A 51 7.13 -27.76 -19.73
N GLY A 52 6.98 -27.72 -21.07
CA GLY A 52 5.76 -28.22 -21.73
C GLY A 52 4.50 -27.40 -21.40
N LEU A 53 4.64 -26.15 -20.94
CA LEU A 53 3.54 -25.27 -20.56
C LEU A 53 3.21 -24.27 -21.67
N THR A 54 1.93 -23.91 -21.76
CA THR A 54 1.56 -22.69 -22.50
C THR A 54 2.06 -21.47 -21.74
N ARG A 55 2.34 -20.38 -22.47
CA ARG A 55 2.77 -19.12 -21.85
C ARG A 55 1.80 -18.62 -20.77
N ARG A 56 0.48 -18.72 -21.00
CA ARG A 56 -0.53 -18.32 -20.00
C ARG A 56 -0.48 -19.18 -18.75
N ALA A 57 -0.36 -20.50 -18.90
CA ALA A 57 -0.24 -21.42 -17.76
C ALA A 57 1.04 -21.16 -16.94
N PHE A 58 2.13 -20.78 -17.61
CA PHE A 58 3.39 -20.41 -16.96
C PHE A 58 3.30 -19.07 -16.22
N LEU A 59 2.67 -18.05 -16.81
CA LEU A 59 2.56 -16.72 -16.19
C LEU A 59 1.69 -16.71 -14.92
N VAL A 60 0.79 -17.69 -14.74
CA VAL A 60 0.00 -17.85 -13.52
C VAL A 60 0.61 -18.87 -12.54
N SER A 61 1.86 -19.30 -12.76
CA SER A 61 2.56 -20.24 -11.88
C SER A 61 3.67 -19.56 -11.07
N ALA A 62 4.12 -20.23 -10.01
CA ALA A 62 5.26 -19.77 -9.20
C ALA A 62 6.54 -19.59 -10.05
N CYS A 63 6.79 -20.44 -11.05
CA CYS A 63 7.92 -20.24 -11.98
C CYS A 63 7.80 -18.93 -12.78
N GLY A 64 6.58 -18.52 -13.15
CA GLY A 64 6.35 -17.23 -13.82
C GLY A 64 6.70 -16.04 -12.94
N ALA A 65 6.30 -16.09 -11.66
CA ALA A 65 6.65 -15.08 -10.67
C ALA A 65 8.17 -15.04 -10.43
N ALA A 66 8.78 -16.20 -10.15
CA ALA A 66 10.23 -16.33 -9.95
C ALA A 66 11.03 -15.81 -11.17
N THR A 67 10.58 -16.13 -12.38
CA THR A 67 11.17 -15.62 -13.63
C THR A 67 11.18 -14.11 -13.69
N THR A 68 10.10 -13.47 -13.26
CA THR A 68 9.99 -12.01 -13.30
C THR A 68 10.97 -11.38 -12.32
N LEU A 69 11.06 -11.90 -11.09
CA LEU A 69 11.98 -11.43 -10.06
C LEU A 69 13.46 -11.67 -10.43
N LEU A 70 13.78 -12.84 -11.00
CA LEU A 70 15.13 -13.13 -11.49
C LEU A 70 15.54 -12.22 -12.66
N ALA A 71 14.61 -11.90 -13.57
CA ALA A 71 14.86 -10.94 -14.64
C ALA A 71 15.07 -9.51 -14.10
N MET A 72 14.35 -9.13 -13.03
CA MET A 72 14.59 -7.89 -12.30
C MET A 72 16.02 -7.85 -11.73
N ASN A 73 16.44 -8.87 -10.99
CA ASN A 73 17.80 -8.97 -10.46
C ASN A 73 18.85 -8.78 -11.56
N ALA A 74 18.71 -9.50 -12.68
CA ALA A 74 19.65 -9.40 -13.79
C ALA A 74 19.72 -7.97 -14.38
N ALA A 75 18.56 -7.34 -14.60
CA ALA A 75 18.47 -5.99 -15.15
C ALA A 75 19.11 -4.93 -14.23
N TYR A 76 18.78 -4.98 -12.94
CA TYR A 76 19.27 -4.02 -11.96
C TYR A 76 20.76 -4.19 -11.71
N ALA A 77 21.24 -5.42 -11.55
CA ALA A 77 22.66 -5.71 -11.39
C ALA A 77 23.51 -5.28 -12.60
N ALA A 78 22.97 -5.41 -13.82
CA ALA A 78 23.63 -4.92 -15.05
C ALA A 78 23.72 -3.39 -15.11
N SER A 79 22.80 -2.69 -14.44
CA SER A 79 22.80 -1.23 -14.30
C SER A 79 23.61 -0.71 -13.10
N GLY A 80 24.28 -1.60 -12.35
CA GLY A 80 25.03 -1.24 -11.15
C GLY A 80 24.19 -1.08 -9.87
N ARG A 81 22.88 -1.34 -9.93
CA ARG A 81 21.97 -1.31 -8.79
C ARG A 81 22.03 -2.64 -8.04
N ARG A 82 22.68 -2.65 -6.89
CA ARG A 82 23.05 -3.85 -6.10
C ARG A 82 22.80 -3.69 -4.60
N GLY A 83 22.08 -2.65 -4.20
CA GLY A 83 21.68 -2.38 -2.83
C GLY A 83 20.62 -3.34 -2.32
N GLY A 84 19.69 -3.77 -3.19
CA GLY A 84 18.70 -4.79 -2.87
C GLY A 84 18.53 -5.80 -4.01
N TYR A 85 17.98 -6.97 -3.70
CA TYR A 85 17.73 -8.05 -4.66
C TYR A 85 16.62 -8.98 -4.17
N TYR A 86 16.11 -9.84 -5.06
CA TYR A 86 15.18 -10.91 -4.72
C TYR A 86 15.94 -12.23 -4.58
N ASP A 87 16.03 -12.77 -3.37
CA ASP A 87 16.70 -14.03 -3.06
C ASP A 87 15.89 -15.23 -3.54
N LEU A 88 16.28 -15.73 -4.71
CA LEU A 88 15.67 -16.85 -5.40
C LEU A 88 16.76 -17.66 -6.10
N PRO A 89 16.80 -19.00 -5.95
CA PRO A 89 17.63 -19.86 -6.79
C PRO A 89 17.27 -19.66 -8.27
N GLY A 90 18.28 -19.61 -9.16
CA GLY A 90 18.06 -19.38 -10.59
C GLY A 90 17.20 -20.47 -11.25
N GLU A 91 17.26 -21.68 -10.73
CA GLU A 91 16.49 -22.85 -11.13
C GLU A 91 14.98 -22.67 -10.88
N SER A 92 14.58 -21.77 -9.97
CA SER A 92 13.17 -21.46 -9.67
C SER A 92 12.40 -21.02 -10.91
N ALA A 93 13.07 -20.51 -11.95
CA ALA A 93 12.43 -20.17 -13.20
C ALA A 93 11.92 -21.38 -14.01
N LEU A 94 12.36 -22.60 -13.67
CA LEU A 94 12.06 -23.85 -14.38
C LEU A 94 11.64 -25.00 -13.45
N ASP A 95 11.89 -24.89 -12.15
CA ASP A 95 11.46 -25.86 -11.13
C ASP A 95 10.29 -25.30 -10.33
N MET A 96 9.11 -25.91 -10.50
CA MET A 96 7.88 -25.51 -9.82
C MET A 96 7.95 -25.70 -8.31
N GLN A 97 8.61 -26.76 -7.82
CA GLN A 97 8.67 -27.03 -6.39
C GLN A 97 9.61 -26.03 -5.71
N LEU A 98 10.75 -25.75 -6.35
CA LEU A 98 11.70 -24.75 -5.85
C LEU A 98 11.09 -23.35 -5.83
N ALA A 99 10.41 -22.94 -6.91
CA ALA A 99 9.74 -21.64 -6.96
C ALA A 99 8.70 -21.48 -5.85
N ARG A 100 7.88 -22.51 -5.62
CA ARG A 100 6.87 -22.52 -4.55
C ARG A 100 7.49 -22.46 -3.16
N SER A 101 8.60 -23.15 -2.93
CA SER A 101 9.27 -23.13 -1.62
C SER A 101 9.70 -21.73 -1.19
N ALA A 102 10.00 -20.85 -2.14
CA ALA A 102 10.38 -19.47 -1.87
C ALA A 102 9.18 -18.51 -1.86
N LEU A 103 8.21 -18.70 -2.77
CA LEU A 103 7.14 -17.73 -3.06
C LEU A 103 5.78 -18.05 -2.42
N ASP A 104 5.52 -19.31 -2.08
CA ASP A 104 4.22 -19.79 -1.55
C ASP A 104 4.42 -20.24 -0.10
N ARG A 105 4.79 -19.29 0.77
CA ARG A 105 5.01 -19.53 2.20
C ARG A 105 3.70 -19.40 3.00
N GLN A 106 3.68 -19.95 4.22
CA GLN A 106 2.48 -20.07 5.07
C GLN A 106 2.52 -19.15 6.31
N GLU A 107 3.25 -18.03 6.24
CA GLU A 107 3.17 -17.02 7.30
C GLU A 107 1.79 -16.36 7.33
N PHE A 108 1.41 -15.91 8.53
CA PHE A 108 0.22 -15.11 8.72
C PHE A 108 0.43 -13.70 8.15
N ILE A 109 -0.45 -13.28 7.23
CA ILE A 109 -0.40 -11.97 6.58
C ILE A 109 -1.56 -11.10 7.06
N PHE A 110 -1.20 -10.07 7.84
CA PHE A 110 -2.11 -9.01 8.23
C PHE A 110 -1.83 -7.74 7.42
N ASP A 111 -2.70 -7.45 6.46
CA ASP A 111 -2.68 -6.23 5.66
C ASP A 111 -3.45 -5.10 6.38
N VAL A 112 -2.73 -4.11 6.90
CA VAL A 112 -3.39 -3.02 7.65
C VAL A 112 -4.03 -1.95 6.76
N GLN A 113 -3.95 -2.05 5.42
CA GLN A 113 -4.46 -1.03 4.52
C GLN A 113 -5.20 -1.62 3.31
N GLY A 114 -6.48 -1.93 3.52
CA GLY A 114 -7.45 -2.21 2.46
C GLY A 114 -8.39 -1.04 2.19
N HIS A 115 -8.92 -0.96 0.97
CA HIS A 115 -9.88 0.05 0.54
C HIS A 115 -10.89 -0.57 -0.43
N PHE A 116 -12.10 -0.02 -0.53
CA PHE A 116 -12.98 -0.20 -1.68
C PHE A 116 -13.91 1.02 -1.82
N VAL A 117 -14.62 1.16 -2.94
CA VAL A 117 -15.65 2.19 -3.13
C VAL A 117 -16.98 1.52 -3.42
N ASN A 118 -18.10 2.07 -2.97
CA ASN A 118 -19.42 1.56 -3.35
C ASN A 118 -19.79 2.06 -4.76
N PRO A 119 -19.85 1.19 -5.79
CA PRO A 119 -20.14 1.60 -7.17
C PRO A 119 -21.56 2.12 -7.37
N THR A 120 -22.48 1.84 -6.44
CA THR A 120 -23.89 2.26 -6.45
C THR A 120 -24.24 3.18 -5.28
N GLY A 121 -23.23 3.62 -4.53
CA GLY A 121 -23.38 4.44 -3.33
C GLY A 121 -23.94 5.83 -3.60
N ALA A 122 -24.44 6.49 -2.55
CA ALA A 122 -25.08 7.80 -2.66
C ALA A 122 -24.20 8.89 -3.29
N TRP A 123 -22.88 8.81 -3.06
CA TRP A 123 -21.90 9.73 -3.63
C TRP A 123 -21.93 9.78 -5.16
N THR A 124 -22.24 8.66 -5.82
CA THR A 124 -22.31 8.59 -7.29
C THR A 124 -23.42 9.47 -7.86
N ARG A 125 -24.51 9.70 -7.10
CA ARG A 125 -25.62 10.57 -7.49
C ARG A 125 -25.30 12.05 -7.34
N ALA A 126 -24.28 12.38 -6.55
CA ALA A 126 -23.80 13.75 -6.36
C ALA A 126 -22.76 14.18 -7.40
N LEU A 127 -22.34 13.27 -8.29
CA LEU A 127 -21.35 13.56 -9.31
C LEU A 127 -21.91 14.49 -10.40
N PRO A 128 -21.12 15.46 -10.91
CA PRO A 128 -21.51 16.26 -12.05
C PRO A 128 -21.82 15.39 -13.28
N PRO A 129 -22.74 15.81 -14.17
CA PRO A 129 -23.03 15.09 -15.41
C PRO A 129 -21.75 14.84 -16.22
N GLY A 130 -21.50 13.58 -16.59
CA GLY A 130 -20.33 13.18 -17.37
C GLY A 130 -19.04 12.97 -16.57
N ALA A 131 -19.04 13.19 -15.25
CA ALA A 131 -17.87 12.93 -14.42
C ALA A 131 -17.51 11.43 -14.41
N GLN A 132 -16.22 11.13 -14.57
CA GLN A 132 -15.67 9.77 -14.56
C GLN A 132 -14.58 9.63 -13.48
N PRO A 133 -14.95 9.73 -12.18
CA PRO A 133 -13.99 9.66 -11.08
C PRO A 133 -13.29 8.29 -11.06
N LEU A 134 -12.00 8.26 -10.76
CA LEU A 134 -11.22 7.02 -10.61
C LEU A 134 -11.07 6.15 -11.87
N LYS A 135 -11.59 6.57 -13.04
CA LYS A 135 -11.60 5.76 -14.26
C LYS A 135 -10.20 5.35 -14.72
N SER A 136 -9.25 6.29 -14.75
CA SER A 136 -7.85 6.04 -15.10
C SER A 136 -7.22 4.94 -14.24
N PHE A 137 -7.63 4.79 -12.99
CA PHE A 137 -7.13 3.77 -12.07
C PHE A 137 -7.71 2.38 -12.41
N THR A 138 -8.98 2.31 -12.80
CA THR A 138 -9.60 1.04 -13.20
C THR A 138 -9.05 0.48 -14.52
N GLU A 139 -8.66 1.36 -15.45
CA GLU A 139 -8.02 0.98 -16.71
C GLU A 139 -6.64 0.35 -16.46
N LEU A 140 -5.86 0.93 -15.55
CA LEU A 140 -4.52 0.44 -15.19
C LEU A 140 -4.56 -0.86 -14.39
N LYS A 141 -5.56 -1.03 -13.50
CA LYS A 141 -5.80 -2.28 -12.75
C LYS A 141 -6.08 -3.47 -13.67
N GLY A 142 -6.60 -3.21 -14.87
CA GLY A 142 -6.83 -4.23 -15.89
C GLY A 142 -7.98 -5.20 -15.55
N CYS A 143 -9.00 -4.71 -14.84
CA CYS A 143 -10.21 -5.47 -14.48
C CYS A 143 -11.22 -5.51 -15.65
N SER A 144 -12.05 -6.56 -15.72
CA SER A 144 -12.98 -6.79 -16.83
C SER A 144 -14.08 -5.72 -16.96
N ALA A 145 -14.46 -5.07 -15.86
CA ALA A 145 -15.46 -4.01 -15.88
C ALA A 145 -14.89 -2.65 -16.30
N ALA A 146 -13.56 -2.50 -16.49
CA ALA A 146 -12.93 -1.22 -16.83
C ALA A 146 -13.50 -0.59 -18.13
N SER A 147 -13.99 -1.42 -19.06
CA SER A 147 -14.62 -0.97 -20.31
C SER A 147 -16.14 -0.82 -20.23
N ALA A 148 -16.76 -0.98 -19.06
CA ALA A 148 -18.20 -0.86 -18.88
C ALA A 148 -18.66 0.61 -19.06
N PRO A 149 -19.85 0.83 -19.66
CA PRO A 149 -20.36 2.18 -19.90
C PRO A 149 -20.75 2.91 -18.62
N GLY A 150 -20.79 4.24 -18.68
CA GLY A 150 -21.17 5.09 -17.56
C GLY A 150 -20.21 4.93 -16.38
N LEU A 151 -20.75 4.66 -15.20
CA LEU A 151 -19.99 4.38 -13.96
C LEU A 151 -19.75 2.87 -13.73
N GLY A 152 -20.08 2.00 -14.70
CA GLY A 152 -19.95 0.56 -14.54
C GLY A 152 -18.52 0.09 -14.24
N TYR A 153 -17.50 0.86 -14.64
CA TYR A 153 -16.10 0.57 -14.34
C TYR A 153 -15.77 0.58 -12.84
N LEU A 154 -16.57 1.28 -12.01
CA LEU A 154 -16.39 1.29 -10.56
C LEU A 154 -16.56 -0.10 -9.94
N GLN A 155 -17.21 -1.05 -10.63
CA GLN A 155 -17.27 -2.45 -10.17
C GLN A 155 -15.88 -3.09 -10.02
N CYS A 156 -14.85 -2.55 -10.69
CA CYS A 156 -13.46 -2.96 -10.47
C CYS A 156 -12.91 -2.59 -9.10
N LEU A 157 -13.59 -1.70 -8.38
CA LEU A 157 -13.20 -1.11 -7.10
C LEU A 157 -14.25 -1.41 -6.01
N GLY A 158 -15.27 -2.22 -6.31
CA GLY A 158 -16.36 -2.58 -5.40
C GLY A 158 -16.00 -3.67 -4.39
N SER A 159 -16.92 -3.98 -3.48
CA SER A 159 -16.79 -5.00 -2.44
C SER A 159 -16.43 -6.38 -3.00
N ASP A 160 -17.07 -6.80 -4.09
CA ASP A 160 -16.84 -8.13 -4.68
C ASP A 160 -15.42 -8.24 -5.25
N ALA A 161 -14.95 -7.18 -5.91
CA ALA A 161 -13.58 -7.11 -6.40
C ALA A 161 -12.58 -7.10 -5.25
N PHE A 162 -12.86 -6.35 -4.17
CA PHE A 162 -12.05 -6.33 -2.96
C PHE A 162 -11.94 -7.72 -2.31
N ILE A 163 -13.07 -8.38 -2.03
CA ILE A 163 -13.08 -9.72 -1.41
C ILE A 163 -12.29 -10.71 -2.28
N LYS A 164 -12.52 -10.68 -3.59
CA LYS A 164 -11.83 -11.56 -4.53
C LYS A 164 -10.33 -11.28 -4.55
N ASP A 165 -9.92 -10.02 -4.68
CA ASP A 165 -8.51 -9.63 -4.80
C ASP A 165 -7.73 -9.93 -3.51
N ILE A 166 -8.32 -9.67 -2.34
CA ILE A 166 -7.67 -9.90 -1.04
C ILE A 166 -7.69 -11.37 -0.62
N PHE A 167 -8.87 -12.02 -0.62
CA PHE A 167 -9.01 -13.32 0.03
C PHE A 167 -9.00 -14.52 -0.92
N LEU A 168 -9.24 -14.32 -2.22
CA LEU A 168 -9.28 -15.43 -3.19
C LEU A 168 -8.07 -15.46 -4.12
N ASP A 169 -7.51 -14.29 -4.42
CA ASP A 169 -6.40 -14.14 -5.35
C ASP A 169 -5.09 -13.75 -4.63
N SER A 170 -5.05 -13.75 -3.30
CA SER A 170 -3.83 -13.50 -2.52
C SER A 170 -3.77 -14.30 -1.23
N ASP A 171 -2.57 -14.40 -0.65
CA ASP A 171 -2.30 -15.09 0.61
C ASP A 171 -2.66 -14.23 1.85
N THR A 172 -3.48 -13.19 1.70
CA THR A 172 -3.85 -12.31 2.82
C THR A 172 -4.83 -13.01 3.76
N ASP A 173 -4.46 -13.13 5.04
CA ASP A 173 -5.31 -13.74 6.06
C ASP A 173 -6.28 -12.73 6.68
N LEU A 174 -5.79 -11.53 6.98
CA LEU A 174 -6.53 -10.51 7.70
C LEU A 174 -6.27 -9.15 7.08
N VAL A 175 -7.32 -8.32 6.97
CA VAL A 175 -7.20 -6.97 6.40
C VAL A 175 -7.90 -5.93 7.28
N VAL A 176 -7.38 -4.71 7.34
CA VAL A 176 -8.15 -3.57 7.86
C VAL A 176 -8.72 -2.74 6.72
N LEU A 177 -10.04 -2.56 6.71
CA LEU A 177 -10.72 -1.70 5.77
C LEU A 177 -10.64 -0.24 6.25
N SER A 178 -9.98 0.57 5.43
CA SER A 178 -9.74 2.00 5.63
C SER A 178 -10.58 2.83 4.67
N PHE A 179 -10.82 4.08 5.06
CA PHE A 179 -11.64 5.04 4.32
C PHE A 179 -10.73 6.08 3.67
N VAL A 180 -11.10 6.54 2.47
CA VAL A 180 -10.44 7.65 1.77
C VAL A 180 -10.93 8.99 2.33
N PRO A 181 -10.18 10.10 2.19
CA PRO A 181 -10.64 11.38 2.72
C PRO A 181 -11.76 11.93 1.85
N SER A 182 -12.85 12.35 2.48
CA SER A 182 -14.01 12.87 1.80
C SER A 182 -14.82 13.81 2.68
N THR A 183 -15.69 14.60 2.04
CA THR A 183 -16.81 15.20 2.75
C THR A 183 -17.80 14.12 3.19
N ARG A 184 -18.67 14.40 4.15
CA ARG A 184 -19.75 13.47 4.55
C ARG A 184 -20.67 13.10 3.39
N LYS A 185 -21.02 14.07 2.53
CA LYS A 185 -21.91 13.84 1.39
C LYS A 185 -21.23 13.09 0.24
N GLY A 186 -19.94 13.34 0.04
CA GLY A 186 -19.15 12.77 -1.05
C GLY A 186 -18.41 11.48 -0.69
N GLU A 187 -18.75 10.85 0.44
CA GLU A 187 -18.06 9.66 0.94
C GLU A 187 -18.23 8.45 0.00
N PRO A 188 -17.14 7.91 -0.57
CA PRO A 188 -17.23 6.80 -1.53
C PRO A 188 -17.62 5.46 -0.90
N LEU A 189 -17.47 5.33 0.42
CA LEU A 189 -17.77 4.14 1.20
C LEU A 189 -18.22 4.56 2.59
N THR A 190 -19.45 4.25 2.98
CA THR A 190 -19.92 4.54 4.36
C THR A 190 -19.53 3.42 5.33
N ILE A 191 -19.58 3.70 6.64
CA ILE A 191 -19.30 2.69 7.66
C ILE A 191 -20.32 1.54 7.64
N GLU A 192 -21.59 1.81 7.32
CA GLU A 192 -22.62 0.79 7.16
C GLU A 192 -22.30 -0.18 6.02
N GLU A 193 -21.85 0.35 4.88
CA GLU A 193 -21.47 -0.43 3.69
C GLU A 193 -20.20 -1.26 3.95
N ALA A 194 -19.23 -0.67 4.66
CA ALA A 194 -18.03 -1.35 5.12
C ALA A 194 -18.37 -2.50 6.07
N ALA A 195 -19.22 -2.26 7.08
CA ALA A 195 -19.66 -3.26 8.04
C ALA A 195 -20.47 -4.40 7.37
N ALA A 196 -21.27 -4.09 6.35
CA ALA A 196 -21.95 -5.12 5.55
C ALA A 196 -20.95 -6.04 4.83
N THR A 197 -19.84 -5.48 4.32
CA THR A 197 -18.77 -6.28 3.69
C THR A 197 -18.04 -7.15 4.72
N VAL A 198 -17.77 -6.63 5.92
CA VAL A 198 -17.22 -7.43 7.04
C VAL A 198 -18.10 -8.65 7.31
N ALA A 199 -19.42 -8.46 7.42
CA ALA A 199 -20.37 -9.55 7.68
C ALA A 199 -20.44 -10.60 6.55
N ILE A 200 -20.12 -10.23 5.30
CA ILE A 200 -19.98 -11.19 4.20
C ILE A 200 -18.72 -12.03 4.41
N VAL A 201 -17.59 -11.40 4.70
CA VAL A 201 -16.30 -12.10 4.91
C VAL A 201 -16.35 -13.03 6.12
N GLU A 202 -17.00 -12.62 7.21
CA GLU A 202 -17.17 -13.46 8.40
C GLU A 202 -17.98 -14.75 8.14
N ARG A 203 -18.77 -14.79 7.06
CA ARG A 203 -19.53 -15.99 6.64
C ARG A 203 -18.77 -16.86 5.65
N MET A 204 -17.64 -16.40 5.13
CA MET A 204 -16.78 -17.20 4.26
C MET A 204 -16.07 -18.29 5.08
N GLU A 205 -15.84 -19.45 4.48
CA GLU A 205 -15.00 -20.48 5.11
C GLU A 205 -13.54 -19.99 5.22
N GLY A 206 -12.88 -20.32 6.33
CA GLY A 206 -11.47 -19.96 6.57
C GLY A 206 -11.27 -19.07 7.80
N THR A 207 -10.06 -18.52 7.93
CA THR A 207 -9.64 -17.61 9.02
C THR A 207 -9.73 -16.14 8.62
N HIS A 208 -10.37 -15.85 7.49
CA HIS A 208 -10.45 -14.51 6.92
C HIS A 208 -11.22 -13.56 7.83
N ARG A 209 -10.61 -12.40 8.12
CA ARG A 209 -11.27 -11.35 8.91
C ARG A 209 -10.99 -9.97 8.34
N VAL A 210 -11.97 -9.10 8.49
CA VAL A 210 -11.86 -7.67 8.16
C VAL A 210 -12.05 -6.88 9.44
N LEU A 211 -11.08 -6.03 9.78
CA LEU A 211 -11.25 -5.01 10.82
C LEU A 211 -11.65 -3.68 10.19
N LEU A 212 -12.22 -2.79 11.00
CA LEU A 212 -12.69 -1.47 10.53
C LEU A 212 -11.87 -0.36 11.14
N HIS A 213 -11.46 0.59 10.30
CA HIS A 213 -11.09 1.92 10.79
C HIS A 213 -12.31 2.83 10.92
N GLY A 214 -12.21 3.82 11.80
CA GLY A 214 -13.17 4.92 11.87
C GLY A 214 -12.61 6.13 11.13
N ARG A 215 -13.29 6.60 10.07
CA ARG A 215 -12.87 7.81 9.36
C ARG A 215 -13.02 9.03 10.27
N VAL A 216 -11.98 9.87 10.32
CA VAL A 216 -12.05 11.17 11.01
C VAL A 216 -11.25 12.23 10.25
N ASN A 217 -11.92 13.32 9.88
CA ASN A 217 -11.29 14.54 9.39
C ASN A 217 -11.49 15.63 10.44
N PRO A 218 -10.56 15.86 11.37
CA PRO A 218 -10.82 16.72 12.54
C PRO A 218 -10.97 18.20 12.19
N ASN A 219 -10.55 18.60 11.00
CA ASN A 219 -10.79 19.93 10.42
C ASN A 219 -12.14 20.04 9.68
N GLN A 220 -12.98 19.01 9.70
CA GLN A 220 -14.35 19.03 9.20
C GLN A 220 -15.34 19.06 10.37
N ALA A 221 -16.25 20.03 10.36
CA ALA A 221 -17.28 20.16 11.39
C ALA A 221 -18.13 18.86 11.51
N GLY A 222 -18.32 18.41 12.75
CA GLY A 222 -19.10 17.21 13.08
C GLY A 222 -18.28 15.91 13.14
N ASP A 223 -17.07 15.85 12.59
CA ASP A 223 -16.30 14.59 12.53
C ASP A 223 -15.74 14.16 13.89
N LEU A 224 -15.46 15.08 14.81
CA LEU A 224 -15.07 14.74 16.17
C LEU A 224 -16.25 14.18 16.99
N GLU A 225 -17.46 14.67 16.78
CA GLU A 225 -18.70 14.11 17.34
C GLU A 225 -19.01 12.76 16.70
N GLY A 226 -18.76 12.63 15.39
CA GLY A 226 -18.90 11.37 14.66
C GLY A 226 -18.03 10.24 15.22
N MET A 227 -16.90 10.54 15.87
CA MET A 227 -16.10 9.52 16.56
C MET A 227 -16.89 8.84 17.69
N ASP A 228 -17.73 9.58 18.44
CA ASP A 228 -18.56 8.97 19.50
C ASP A 228 -19.58 8.00 18.89
N GLU A 229 -20.23 8.42 17.80
CA GLU A 229 -21.23 7.61 17.10
C GLU A 229 -20.62 6.33 16.52
N LEU A 230 -19.44 6.45 15.91
CA LEU A 230 -18.71 5.32 15.33
C LEU A 230 -18.27 4.33 16.41
N ALA A 231 -17.66 4.81 17.50
CA ALA A 231 -17.18 3.97 18.59
C ALA A 231 -18.33 3.27 19.35
N ALA A 232 -19.50 3.90 19.44
CA ALA A 232 -20.67 3.30 20.09
C ALA A 232 -21.35 2.20 19.25
N ARG A 233 -21.21 2.26 17.92
CA ARG A 233 -21.98 1.40 16.99
C ARG A 233 -21.13 0.31 16.31
N TYR A 234 -19.83 0.51 16.18
CA TYR A 234 -18.95 -0.37 15.40
C TYR A 234 -17.67 -0.72 16.16
N PRO A 235 -17.10 -1.92 15.94
CA PRO A 235 -15.85 -2.34 16.55
C PRO A 235 -14.65 -1.69 15.84
N ILE A 236 -14.46 -0.39 16.05
CA ILE A 236 -13.38 0.38 15.43
C ILE A 236 -12.02 -0.03 16.00
N ALA A 237 -11.11 -0.47 15.13
CA ALA A 237 -9.76 -0.93 15.50
C ALA A 237 -8.73 0.23 15.58
N ALA A 238 -8.92 1.26 14.76
CA ALA A 238 -8.13 2.50 14.77
C ALA A 238 -8.89 3.65 14.11
N TRP A 239 -8.47 4.88 14.37
CA TRP A 239 -8.96 6.07 13.67
C TRP A 239 -8.12 6.33 12.43
N LYS A 240 -8.74 6.64 11.29
CA LYS A 240 -8.05 6.96 10.03
C LYS A 240 -8.23 8.43 9.67
N THR A 241 -7.13 9.13 9.43
CA THR A 241 -7.13 10.54 9.02
C THR A 241 -6.12 10.86 7.91
N TYR A 242 -6.30 12.02 7.28
CA TYR A 242 -5.48 12.53 6.18
C TYR A 242 -5.11 14.00 6.46
N THR A 243 -3.91 14.23 6.97
CA THR A 243 -3.47 15.57 7.40
C THR A 243 -3.34 16.56 6.24
N GLN A 244 -3.11 16.08 5.03
CA GLN A 244 -3.03 16.93 3.82
C GLN A 244 -4.39 17.30 3.20
N TRP A 245 -5.50 16.85 3.78
CA TRP A 245 -6.84 17.08 3.26
C TRP A 245 -7.70 17.94 4.19
N GLY A 246 -8.62 18.69 3.62
CA GLY A 246 -9.71 19.37 4.33
C GLY A 246 -10.83 19.78 3.38
N PRO A 247 -12.04 20.08 3.87
CA PRO A 247 -13.18 20.48 3.02
C PRO A 247 -12.90 21.71 2.14
N GLU A 248 -12.04 22.61 2.62
CA GLU A 248 -11.62 23.83 1.92
C GLU A 248 -10.23 23.70 1.24
N GLY A 249 -9.70 22.48 1.09
CA GLY A 249 -8.37 22.23 0.53
C GLY A 249 -7.20 22.52 1.50
N ARG A 250 -7.50 22.87 2.75
CA ARG A 250 -6.51 23.16 3.80
C ARG A 250 -6.34 21.97 4.74
N GLY A 251 -5.14 21.42 4.77
CA GLY A 251 -4.72 20.39 5.72
C GLY A 251 -4.48 20.94 7.13
N PHE A 252 -3.95 20.08 8.00
CA PHE A 252 -3.61 20.36 9.39
C PHE A 252 -2.39 19.53 9.81
N PHE A 253 -1.58 20.02 10.73
CA PHE A 253 -0.57 19.21 11.42
C PHE A 253 -1.21 18.49 12.62
N LEU A 254 -0.64 17.35 13.00
CA LEU A 254 -1.12 16.57 14.15
C LEU A 254 -1.02 17.35 15.47
N ASP A 255 -0.11 18.31 15.56
CA ASP A 255 0.06 19.19 16.72
C ASP A 255 -0.68 20.54 16.62
N ASP A 256 -1.52 20.73 15.59
CA ASP A 256 -2.52 21.80 15.55
C ASP A 256 -3.73 21.45 16.45
N ASP A 257 -4.54 22.44 16.79
CA ASP A 257 -5.73 22.27 17.64
C ASP A 257 -6.66 21.14 17.17
N ALA A 258 -6.89 21.01 15.86
CA ALA A 258 -7.70 19.94 15.27
C ALA A 258 -7.07 18.55 15.49
N GLY A 259 -5.75 18.42 15.25
CA GLY A 259 -5.03 17.17 15.44
C GLY A 259 -5.00 16.75 16.91
N LEU A 260 -4.71 17.69 17.82
CA LEU A 260 -4.71 17.45 19.26
C LEU A 260 -6.11 17.07 19.77
N ALA A 261 -7.17 17.73 19.30
CA ALA A 261 -8.54 17.40 19.67
C ALA A 261 -8.91 15.96 19.26
N MET A 262 -8.52 15.53 18.07
CA MET A 262 -8.69 14.15 17.61
C MET A 262 -7.95 13.15 18.49
N ILE A 263 -6.68 13.42 18.82
CA ILE A 263 -5.85 12.53 19.65
C ILE A 263 -6.47 12.39 21.04
N GLU A 264 -6.87 13.49 21.69
CA GLU A 264 -7.52 13.44 23.00
C GLU A 264 -8.87 12.72 22.96
N LYS A 265 -9.63 12.89 21.88
CA LYS A 265 -10.89 12.16 21.67
C LYS A 265 -10.65 10.66 21.54
N ALA A 266 -9.68 10.25 20.73
CA ALA A 266 -9.27 8.86 20.57
C ALA A 266 -8.86 8.21 21.91
N ARG A 267 -8.09 8.95 22.73
CA ARG A 267 -7.72 8.53 24.09
C ARG A 267 -8.92 8.35 25.01
N LYS A 268 -9.86 9.30 25.02
CA LYS A 268 -11.10 9.24 25.82
C LYS A 268 -12.00 8.07 25.43
N LEU A 269 -12.08 7.75 24.14
CA LEU A 269 -12.84 6.61 23.61
C LEU A 269 -12.14 5.26 23.84
N GLY A 270 -10.89 5.25 24.32
CA GLY A 270 -10.12 4.03 24.56
C GLY A 270 -9.54 3.38 23.30
N ILE A 271 -9.74 3.98 22.12
CA ILE A 271 -9.23 3.49 20.83
C ILE A 271 -8.01 4.34 20.47
N ARG A 272 -6.82 3.86 20.86
CA ARG A 272 -5.57 4.64 20.86
C ARG A 272 -4.66 4.37 19.66
N ASN A 273 -5.17 3.66 18.65
CA ASN A 273 -4.48 3.51 17.37
C ASN A 273 -4.99 4.60 16.43
N ILE A 274 -4.08 5.36 15.82
CA ILE A 274 -4.40 6.39 14.83
C ILE A 274 -3.56 6.18 13.58
N ALA A 275 -4.21 5.75 12.51
CA ALA A 275 -3.67 5.64 11.16
C ALA A 275 -3.72 6.99 10.46
N ILE A 276 -2.56 7.50 10.05
CA ILE A 276 -2.40 8.86 9.54
C ILE A 276 -1.72 8.78 8.19
N HIS A 277 -2.38 9.30 7.16
CA HIS A 277 -1.77 9.43 5.85
C HIS A 277 -0.66 10.49 5.87
N LYS A 278 0.58 10.05 5.74
CA LYS A 278 1.79 10.89 5.71
C LYS A 278 2.75 10.35 4.64
N GLY A 279 2.98 11.12 3.59
CA GLY A 279 3.59 10.68 2.34
C GLY A 279 2.58 10.76 1.20
N LEU A 280 2.97 10.25 0.03
CA LEU A 280 2.17 10.21 -1.20
C LEU A 280 1.30 11.46 -1.40
N PRO A 281 1.95 12.65 -1.53
CA PRO A 281 1.24 13.91 -1.55
C PRO A 281 0.22 13.96 -2.69
N PHE A 282 -0.99 14.41 -2.40
CA PHE A 282 -2.07 14.54 -3.39
C PHE A 282 -1.77 15.63 -4.44
N GLY A 283 -0.92 16.58 -4.08
CA GLY A 283 -0.54 17.69 -4.94
C GLY A 283 0.27 18.74 -4.18
N PRO A 284 0.45 19.94 -4.78
CA PRO A 284 1.17 21.04 -4.14
C PRO A 284 0.36 21.71 -3.02
N GLU A 285 -0.97 21.69 -3.10
CA GLU A 285 -1.84 22.21 -2.04
C GLU A 285 -1.68 21.37 -0.78
N SER A 286 -1.48 22.03 0.36
CA SER A 286 -1.30 21.37 1.66
C SER A 286 -0.15 20.33 1.72
N TYR A 287 0.81 20.39 0.79
CA TYR A 287 1.96 19.47 0.73
C TYR A 287 2.68 19.34 2.08
N ALA A 288 2.90 20.44 2.79
CA ALA A 288 3.61 20.44 4.07
C ALA A 288 2.94 19.51 5.10
N HIS A 289 1.61 19.41 5.10
CA HIS A 289 0.85 18.55 6.00
C HIS A 289 0.93 17.06 5.64
N SER A 290 1.36 16.73 4.40
CA SER A 290 1.67 15.34 4.01
C SER A 290 2.99 14.85 4.62
N THR A 291 3.88 15.77 5.01
CA THR A 291 5.20 15.43 5.57
C THR A 291 5.10 15.00 7.03
N CYS A 292 6.12 14.27 7.50
CA CYS A 292 6.16 13.70 8.86
C CYS A 292 6.77 14.64 9.93
N VAL A 293 6.96 15.93 9.63
CA VAL A 293 7.71 16.85 10.51
C VAL A 293 7.12 17.00 11.91
N ASP A 294 5.82 16.79 12.06
CA ASP A 294 5.02 16.87 13.29
C ASP A 294 4.94 15.55 14.09
N VAL A 295 5.22 14.41 13.47
CA VAL A 295 4.99 13.07 14.03
C VAL A 295 5.74 12.86 15.34
N GLY A 296 7.04 13.18 15.39
CA GLY A 296 7.84 13.00 16.58
C GLY A 296 7.38 13.87 17.76
N ARG A 297 6.85 15.07 17.49
CA ARG A 297 6.35 15.97 18.54
C ARG A 297 5.10 15.41 19.20
N VAL A 298 4.14 14.92 18.41
CA VAL A 298 2.91 14.33 18.95
C VAL A 298 3.16 12.97 19.60
N ALA A 299 4.01 12.12 19.01
CA ALA A 299 4.33 10.81 19.57
C ALA A 299 5.02 10.93 20.94
N LYS A 300 5.93 11.90 21.10
CA LYS A 300 6.54 12.23 22.40
C LYS A 300 5.52 12.76 23.41
N ARG A 301 4.57 13.57 22.97
CA ARG A 301 3.52 14.16 23.82
C ARG A 301 2.52 13.11 24.31
N TYR A 302 2.25 12.09 23.51
CA TYR A 302 1.23 11.07 23.74
C TYR A 302 1.82 9.65 23.69
N PRO A 303 2.68 9.28 24.66
CA PRO A 303 3.34 7.98 24.67
C PRO A 303 2.37 6.79 24.81
N ASP A 304 1.13 7.02 25.22
CA ASP A 304 0.06 6.02 25.34
C ASP A 304 -0.76 5.80 24.07
N VAL A 305 -0.45 6.51 22.98
CA VAL A 305 -1.14 6.45 21.68
C VAL A 305 -0.19 5.90 20.62
N ASN A 306 -0.68 4.96 19.81
CA ASN A 306 0.07 4.40 18.68
C ASN A 306 -0.21 5.20 17.40
N PHE A 307 0.83 5.72 16.77
CA PHE A 307 0.76 6.49 15.54
C PHE A 307 1.21 5.63 14.36
N LEU A 308 0.26 5.21 13.52
CA LEU A 308 0.53 4.40 12.33
C LEU A 308 0.66 5.33 11.13
N ILE A 309 1.89 5.49 10.63
CA ILE A 309 2.27 6.43 9.58
C ILE A 309 2.12 5.74 8.22
N TYR A 310 0.95 5.91 7.62
CA TYR A 310 0.58 5.28 6.36
C TYR A 310 1.43 5.86 5.23
N HIS A 311 2.07 4.96 4.49
CA HIS A 311 3.10 5.26 3.49
C HIS A 311 4.45 5.74 4.06
N SER A 312 4.67 5.70 5.38
CA SER A 312 5.97 5.94 6.00
C SER A 312 6.64 7.29 5.66
N GLY A 313 5.88 8.30 5.21
CA GLY A 313 6.42 9.58 4.71
C GLY A 313 6.90 9.54 3.25
N PHE A 314 6.83 8.40 2.57
CA PHE A 314 7.37 8.18 1.23
C PHE A 314 6.82 9.16 0.19
N VAL A 315 7.69 9.59 -0.73
CA VAL A 315 7.32 10.47 -1.85
C VAL A 315 7.80 9.88 -3.17
N THR A 316 7.00 9.99 -4.22
CA THR A 316 7.30 9.34 -5.51
C THR A 316 8.22 10.15 -6.42
N GLY A 317 8.31 11.46 -6.20
CA GLY A 317 9.09 12.37 -7.05
C GLY A 317 10.61 12.30 -6.86
N LYS A 318 11.09 11.60 -5.83
CA LYS A 318 12.51 11.49 -5.48
C LYS A 318 12.81 10.07 -5.00
N SER A 319 13.88 9.47 -5.51
CA SER A 319 14.34 8.14 -5.04
C SER A 319 14.69 8.17 -3.56
N GLU A 320 14.45 7.05 -2.89
CA GLU A 320 15.02 6.80 -1.58
C GLU A 320 16.52 6.47 -1.70
N GLY A 321 17.27 6.89 -0.70
CA GLY A 321 18.72 6.72 -0.58
C GLY A 321 19.14 6.66 0.89
N PRO A 322 20.44 6.72 1.21
CA PRO A 322 20.91 6.85 2.59
C PRO A 322 20.22 8.01 3.29
N TYR A 323 20.03 7.89 4.61
CA TYR A 323 19.39 8.95 5.38
C TYR A 323 20.12 10.29 5.20
N ASP A 324 19.39 11.30 4.75
CA ASP A 324 19.88 12.67 4.60
C ASP A 324 19.13 13.61 5.58
N PRO A 325 19.80 14.18 6.59
CA PRO A 325 19.17 15.11 7.52
C PRO A 325 18.73 16.43 6.87
N GLN A 326 19.22 16.77 5.67
CA GLN A 326 18.80 17.97 4.94
C GLN A 326 17.53 17.73 4.12
N ARG A 327 17.13 16.48 3.94
CA ARG A 327 15.91 16.15 3.20
C ARG A 327 14.69 16.33 4.10
N SER A 328 13.85 17.29 3.74
CA SER A 328 12.64 17.68 4.48
C SER A 328 11.36 16.92 4.06
N ASP A 329 11.47 15.95 3.16
CA ASP A 329 10.38 15.10 2.67
C ASP A 329 10.80 13.61 2.65
N GLY A 330 9.88 12.72 2.26
CA GLY A 330 10.19 11.29 2.19
C GLY A 330 10.31 10.64 3.57
N ILE A 331 10.84 9.42 3.57
CA ILE A 331 11.12 8.67 4.80
C ILE A 331 12.13 9.42 5.69
N ASP A 332 13.01 10.24 5.12
CA ASP A 332 13.99 11.03 5.87
C ASP A 332 13.33 12.06 6.79
N ALA A 333 12.21 12.66 6.37
CA ALA A 333 11.44 13.56 7.23
C ALA A 333 10.87 12.85 8.47
N LEU A 334 10.41 11.60 8.31
CA LEU A 334 9.96 10.78 9.43
C LEU A 334 11.14 10.48 10.37
N VAL A 335 12.25 10.01 9.83
CA VAL A 335 13.46 9.70 10.62
C VAL A 335 13.95 10.93 11.38
N THR A 336 14.04 12.09 10.71
CA THR A 336 14.44 13.35 11.34
C THR A 336 13.48 13.74 12.47
N SER A 337 12.17 13.69 12.22
CA SER A 337 11.15 14.01 13.25
C SER A 337 11.28 13.12 14.48
N LEU A 338 11.48 11.81 14.32
CA LEU A 338 11.68 10.89 15.44
C LEU A 338 12.96 11.20 16.23
N ARG A 339 14.08 11.41 15.51
CA ARG A 339 15.39 11.68 16.11
C ARG A 339 15.44 12.98 16.89
N GLU A 340 14.94 14.07 16.32
CA GLU A 340 14.90 15.38 16.98
C GLU A 340 14.04 15.37 18.24
N ASN A 341 13.02 14.50 18.28
CA ASN A 341 12.17 14.32 19.44
C ASN A 341 12.67 13.27 20.44
N ASN A 342 13.83 12.65 20.18
CA ASN A 342 14.44 11.61 21.01
C ASN A 342 13.57 10.36 21.19
N LEU A 343 12.80 9.99 20.15
CA LEU A 343 12.07 8.73 20.11
C LEU A 343 13.04 7.61 19.72
N LYS A 344 13.04 6.53 20.51
CA LYS A 344 13.87 5.35 20.25
C LYS A 344 13.17 4.46 19.21
N PRO A 345 13.92 3.68 18.42
CA PRO A 345 13.32 2.58 17.66
C PRO A 345 12.49 1.68 18.59
N GLY A 346 11.32 1.24 18.15
CA GLY A 346 10.39 0.48 19.00
C GLY A 346 9.48 1.33 19.90
N SER A 347 9.43 2.65 19.71
CA SER A 347 8.50 3.53 20.44
C SER A 347 7.06 3.39 19.91
N ASN A 348 6.19 4.36 20.18
CA ASN A 348 4.77 4.36 19.78
C ASN A 348 4.50 4.87 18.35
N VAL A 349 5.48 4.77 17.44
CA VAL A 349 5.33 5.15 16.03
C VAL A 349 5.59 3.93 15.16
N TYR A 350 4.71 3.71 14.20
CA TYR A 350 4.73 2.58 13.30
C TYR A 350 4.78 3.07 11.85
N ALA A 351 5.69 2.55 11.04
CA ALA A 351 5.82 2.91 9.63
C ALA A 351 5.10 1.86 8.79
N GLU A 352 4.11 2.27 8.01
CA GLU A 352 3.30 1.35 7.20
C GLU A 352 3.71 1.41 5.72
N LEU A 353 3.77 0.23 5.10
CA LEU A 353 4.40 0.04 3.79
C LEU A 353 3.47 0.26 2.60
N GLY A 354 2.16 0.01 2.67
CA GLY A 354 1.13 0.30 1.66
C GLY A 354 1.61 0.43 0.22
N SER A 355 1.26 1.57 -0.37
CA SER A 355 1.77 1.99 -1.67
C SER A 355 3.28 2.30 -1.70
N THR A 356 3.95 2.47 -0.55
CA THR A 356 5.40 2.63 -0.46
C THR A 356 6.12 1.38 -0.98
N TRP A 357 5.76 0.20 -0.50
CA TRP A 357 6.33 -1.06 -1.00
C TRP A 357 5.99 -1.30 -2.46
N ARG A 358 4.75 -1.05 -2.88
CA ARG A 358 4.33 -1.17 -4.29
C ARG A 358 5.23 -0.39 -5.24
N PHE A 359 5.69 0.79 -4.83
CA PHE A 359 6.58 1.62 -5.62
C PHE A 359 8.03 1.16 -5.53
N LEU A 360 8.50 0.83 -4.32
CA LEU A 360 9.87 0.43 -4.03
C LEU A 360 10.24 -0.94 -4.62
N MET A 361 9.31 -1.89 -4.71
CA MET A 361 9.55 -3.19 -5.35
C MET A 361 9.90 -3.08 -6.84
N ARG A 362 9.79 -1.89 -7.45
CA ARG A 362 10.26 -1.64 -8.81
C ARG A 362 11.70 -1.15 -8.83
N ASP A 363 12.28 -0.73 -7.71
CA ASP A 363 13.65 -0.21 -7.61
C ASP A 363 14.36 -0.77 -6.36
N PRO A 364 15.01 -1.94 -6.48
CA PRO A 364 15.57 -2.66 -5.33
C PRO A 364 16.58 -1.89 -4.48
N ASP A 365 17.34 -0.95 -5.08
CA ASP A 365 18.29 -0.11 -4.32
C ASP A 365 17.55 0.90 -3.44
N ALA A 366 16.53 1.56 -4.00
CA ALA A 366 15.68 2.48 -3.24
C ALA A 366 14.92 1.71 -2.16
N ALA A 367 14.43 0.50 -2.46
CA ALA A 367 13.77 -0.38 -1.51
C ALA A 367 14.69 -0.74 -0.33
N ALA A 368 15.94 -1.08 -0.60
CA ALA A 368 16.91 -1.44 0.42
C ALA A 368 17.21 -0.26 1.36
N HIS A 369 17.37 0.94 0.80
CA HIS A 369 17.53 2.15 1.61
C HIS A 369 16.29 2.50 2.42
N ALA A 370 15.10 2.41 1.82
CA ALA A 370 13.85 2.70 2.50
C ALA A 370 13.63 1.76 3.69
N LEU A 371 13.63 0.44 3.46
CA LEU A 371 13.43 -0.56 4.52
C LEU A 371 14.55 -0.49 5.57
N GLY A 372 15.82 -0.38 5.14
CA GLY A 372 16.94 -0.26 6.06
C GLY A 372 16.83 0.97 6.98
N LYS A 373 16.35 2.11 6.48
CA LYS A 373 16.06 3.29 7.31
C LYS A 373 14.92 3.03 8.29
N LEU A 374 13.83 2.42 7.83
CA LEU A 374 12.66 2.15 8.68
C LEU A 374 13.01 1.18 9.81
N PHE A 375 13.65 0.05 9.52
CA PHE A 375 14.09 -0.91 10.54
C PHE A 375 15.04 -0.28 11.56
N LYS A 376 16.02 0.50 11.08
CA LYS A 376 17.02 1.14 11.94
C LYS A 376 16.46 2.24 12.83
N HIS A 377 15.55 3.08 12.31
CA HIS A 377 15.15 4.32 12.97
C HIS A 377 13.74 4.30 13.56
N VAL A 378 12.83 3.49 13.00
CA VAL A 378 11.47 3.29 13.52
C VAL A 378 11.45 2.03 14.40
N GLY A 379 12.17 0.99 13.99
CA GLY A 379 12.29 -0.29 14.70
C GLY A 379 11.78 -1.45 13.86
N GLU A 380 12.45 -2.60 13.93
CA GLU A 380 12.09 -3.83 13.17
C GLU A 380 10.66 -4.30 13.49
N ASP A 381 10.26 -4.25 14.76
CA ASP A 381 8.91 -4.62 15.22
C ASP A 381 7.86 -3.52 14.96
N ASN A 382 8.27 -2.39 14.37
CA ASN A 382 7.43 -1.20 14.15
C ASN A 382 7.22 -0.87 12.67
N VAL A 383 7.53 -1.80 11.76
CA VAL A 383 7.19 -1.68 10.34
C VAL A 383 5.99 -2.58 10.03
N LEU A 384 4.90 -1.96 9.56
CA LEU A 384 3.63 -2.64 9.31
C LEU A 384 3.47 -2.98 7.84
N TRP A 385 3.01 -4.20 7.57
CA TRP A 385 2.58 -4.61 6.25
C TRP A 385 1.21 -4.00 5.93
N GLY A 386 1.13 -3.35 4.77
CA GLY A 386 -0.13 -3.03 4.14
C GLY A 386 0.08 -2.89 2.64
N THR A 387 -0.99 -3.01 1.86
CA THR A 387 -0.86 -3.12 0.40
C THR A 387 -1.50 -2.00 -0.38
N ASP A 388 -2.45 -1.29 0.24
CA ASP A 388 -3.26 -0.27 -0.43
C ASP A 388 -3.89 -0.81 -1.74
N SER A 389 -4.25 -2.10 -1.75
CA SER A 389 -4.34 -2.93 -2.97
C SER A 389 -5.56 -2.73 -3.85
N ILE A 390 -6.60 -2.03 -3.40
CA ILE A 390 -7.79 -1.75 -4.23
C ILE A 390 -7.41 -1.23 -5.63
N TRP A 391 -6.35 -0.42 -5.68
CA TRP A 391 -5.86 0.27 -6.85
C TRP A 391 -4.97 -0.60 -7.75
N TYR A 392 -4.34 -1.62 -7.16
CA TYR A 392 -3.35 -2.47 -7.81
C TYR A 392 -3.89 -3.85 -8.19
N GLY A 393 -5.10 -4.21 -7.75
CA GLY A 393 -5.61 -5.57 -7.83
C GLY A 393 -5.07 -6.43 -6.71
N SER A 394 -5.17 -7.76 -6.84
CA SER A 394 -4.62 -8.68 -5.86
C SER A 394 -3.19 -8.27 -5.45
N PRO A 395 -2.89 -8.21 -4.13
CA PRO A 395 -1.57 -7.88 -3.61
C PRO A 395 -0.58 -9.04 -3.70
N GLN A 396 -0.93 -10.18 -4.32
CA GLN A 396 -0.06 -11.36 -4.34
C GLN A 396 1.32 -11.08 -4.93
N ASP A 397 1.42 -10.18 -5.91
CA ASP A 397 2.70 -9.78 -6.47
C ASP A 397 3.57 -9.01 -5.47
N GLN A 398 2.95 -8.17 -4.65
CA GLN A 398 3.62 -7.44 -3.58
C GLN A 398 4.11 -8.41 -2.50
N ILE A 399 3.28 -9.37 -2.09
CA ILE A 399 3.61 -10.40 -1.09
C ILE A 399 4.80 -11.24 -1.57
N GLN A 400 4.72 -11.80 -2.78
CA GLN A 400 5.77 -12.65 -3.36
C GLN A 400 7.10 -11.90 -3.52
N ALA A 401 7.05 -10.64 -3.92
CA ALA A 401 8.25 -9.81 -4.00
C ALA A 401 8.83 -9.52 -2.60
N PHE A 402 8.00 -9.25 -1.60
CA PHE A 402 8.49 -8.93 -0.25
C PHE A 402 9.12 -10.14 0.43
N ARG A 403 8.49 -11.33 0.31
CA ARG A 403 9.00 -12.62 0.82
C ARG A 403 10.43 -12.93 0.43
N THR A 404 10.84 -12.46 -0.75
CA THR A 404 12.14 -12.76 -1.34
C THR A 404 13.07 -11.55 -1.32
N PHE A 405 12.60 -10.37 -0.94
CA PHE A 405 13.44 -9.18 -0.97
C PHE A 405 14.52 -9.24 0.12
N GLN A 406 15.75 -8.88 -0.22
CA GLN A 406 16.90 -8.80 0.68
C GLN A 406 17.68 -7.50 0.45
N ILE A 407 18.18 -6.92 1.55
CA ILE A 407 19.19 -5.86 1.52
C ILE A 407 20.56 -6.54 1.34
N SER A 408 21.41 -6.03 0.45
CA SER A 408 22.74 -6.62 0.27
C SER A 408 23.64 -6.37 1.48
N ASP A 409 24.45 -7.37 1.84
CA ASP A 409 25.41 -7.28 2.95
C ASP A 409 26.32 -6.05 2.85
N ALA A 410 26.73 -5.68 1.64
CA ALA A 410 27.55 -4.51 1.40
C ALA A 410 26.83 -3.20 1.74
N LEU A 411 25.55 -3.08 1.40
CA LEU A 411 24.75 -1.90 1.73
C LEU A 411 24.41 -1.88 3.23
N ALA A 412 24.03 -3.03 3.78
CA ALA A 412 23.74 -3.20 5.20
C ALA A 412 24.93 -2.82 6.07
N ALA A 413 26.12 -3.37 5.79
CA ALA A 413 27.36 -3.03 6.49
C ALA A 413 27.72 -1.55 6.36
N LYS A 414 27.56 -0.96 5.16
CA LYS A 414 27.92 0.44 4.90
C LYS A 414 27.05 1.43 5.68
N HIS A 415 25.76 1.14 5.82
CA HIS A 415 24.79 2.07 6.43
C HIS A 415 24.32 1.62 7.82
N GLY A 416 24.78 0.46 8.28
CA GLY A 416 24.33 -0.20 9.50
C GLY A 416 22.82 -0.47 9.46
N TYR A 417 22.34 -1.01 8.34
CA TYR A 417 21.00 -1.61 8.26
C TYR A 417 21.06 -3.04 8.80
N SER A 418 19.96 -3.50 9.36
CA SER A 418 19.77 -4.86 9.85
C SER A 418 19.13 -5.77 8.81
#